data_AF-A0A5C7QBG3-F1
#
_entry.id   AF-A0A5C7QBG3-F1
#
_cell.length_a   1.000
_cell.length_b   1.000
_cell.length_c   1.000
_cell.angle_alpha   90.00
_cell.angle_beta   90.00
_cell.angle_gamma   90.00
#
_symmetry.space_group_name_H-M   'P 1'
#
loop_
_entity.id
_entity.type
_entity.pdbx_description
1 polymer ?
#
loop_
_entity_poly.entity_id
_entity_poly.type
_entity_poly.pdbx_seq_one_letter_code
_entity_poly.pdbx_strand_id
1 'polypeptide(L)' 'MAVSAPCVVDRPEKTPNLLTSHPDGIWGVMPPGAKAAAVEARAGERMNYTDRLEVATSGCKEVK' A
#
# COMPACT_ATOMS: atom_id res chain seq x y z
N MET A 1 19.89 -13.12 27.21
CA MET A 1 19.81 -11.75 26.66
C MET A 1 18.84 -11.81 25.50
N ALA A 2 17.62 -11.30 25.67
CA ALA A 2 16.62 -11.30 24.61
C ALA A 2 16.97 -10.18 23.64
N VAL A 3 17.40 -10.54 22.43
CA VAL A 3 17.58 -9.60 21.34
C VAL A 3 16.19 -9.07 21.00
N SER A 4 15.92 -7.79 21.27
CA SER A 4 14.72 -7.11 20.77
C SER A 4 14.84 -7.08 19.26
N ALA A 5 14.26 -8.07 18.58
CA ALA A 5 14.19 -8.04 17.13
C ALA A 5 13.46 -6.75 16.75
N PRO A 6 14.02 -5.88 15.88
CA PRO A 6 13.22 -4.86 15.25
C PRO A 6 12.13 -5.61 14.50
N CYS A 7 10.90 -5.51 14.97
CA CYS A 7 9.83 -6.46 14.68
C CYS A 7 9.27 -6.33 13.24
N VAL A 8 10.04 -5.85 12.28
CA VAL A 8 9.61 -5.63 10.90
C VAL A 8 10.48 -6.45 9.97
N VAL A 9 10.24 -7.76 9.93
CA VAL A 9 10.97 -8.68 9.04
C VAL A 9 10.42 -8.60 7.60
N ASP A 10 9.15 -8.23 7.42
CA ASP A 10 8.47 -8.21 6.11
C ASP A 10 7.53 -7.01 5.94
N ARG A 11 8.05 -5.77 6.00
CA ARG A 11 7.22 -4.58 5.70
C ARG A 11 6.76 -4.67 4.24
N PRO A 12 5.45 -4.65 3.94
CA PRO A 12 5.00 -4.55 2.56
C PRO A 12 5.50 -3.24 1.94
N GLU A 13 5.82 -3.26 0.64
CA GLU A 13 6.19 -2.04 -0.06
C GLU A 13 5.00 -1.08 -0.14
N LYS A 14 5.26 0.21 0.07
CA LYS A 14 4.22 1.23 0.01
C LYS A 14 3.65 1.27 -1.40
N THR A 15 2.33 1.16 -1.49
CA THR A 15 1.64 1.20 -2.76
C THR A 15 1.89 2.58 -3.44
N PRO A 16 2.41 2.65 -4.68
CA PRO A 16 2.77 3.90 -5.40
C PRO A 16 1.57 4.71 -5.90
N ASN A 17 1.53 6.04 -5.75
CA ASN A 17 0.32 6.83 -6.05
C ASN A 17 -0.28 6.59 -7.45
N LEU A 18 -1.61 6.79 -7.58
CA LEU A 18 -2.34 6.56 -8.83
C LEU A 18 -1.73 7.35 -10.01
N LEU A 19 -1.29 8.59 -9.76
CA LEU A 19 -0.63 9.46 -10.74
C LEU A 19 0.78 9.00 -11.14
N THR A 20 1.40 8.14 -10.33
CA THR A 20 2.67 7.48 -10.69
C THR A 20 2.41 6.35 -11.70
N SER A 21 1.31 5.62 -11.55
CA SER A 21 0.91 4.56 -12.49
C SER A 21 0.21 5.10 -13.74
N HIS A 22 -0.49 6.23 -13.61
CA HIS A 22 -1.21 6.90 -14.69
C HIS A 22 -0.88 8.40 -14.70
N PRO A 23 0.18 8.80 -15.41
CA PRO A 23 0.55 10.21 -15.55
C PRO A 23 -0.61 11.05 -16.09
N ASP A 24 -0.65 12.34 -15.78
CA ASP A 24 -1.78 13.23 -16.11
C ASP A 24 -2.19 13.21 -17.59
N GLY A 25 -1.23 13.10 -18.51
CA GLY A 25 -1.51 12.99 -19.94
C GLY A 25 -2.27 11.71 -20.31
N ILE A 26 -1.96 10.59 -19.67
CA ILE A 26 -2.65 9.31 -19.86
C ILE A 26 -4.00 9.33 -19.13
N TRP A 27 -4.04 9.89 -17.91
CA TRP A 27 -5.28 10.05 -17.16
C TRP A 27 -6.30 10.92 -17.90
N GLY A 28 -5.86 12.01 -18.54
CA GLY A 28 -6.72 12.92 -19.30
C GLY A 28 -7.48 12.23 -20.43
N VAL A 29 -6.82 11.33 -21.16
CA VAL A 29 -7.38 10.64 -22.33
C VAL A 29 -8.12 9.34 -21.99
N MET A 30 -8.05 8.89 -20.75
CA MET A 30 -8.64 7.62 -20.33
C MET A 30 -10.17 7.70 -20.25
N PRO A 31 -10.91 6.71 -20.76
CA PRO A 31 -12.37 6.71 -20.69
C PRO A 31 -12.86 6.59 -19.23
N PRO A 32 -14.06 7.10 -18.90
CA PRO A 32 -14.56 7.15 -17.52
C PRO A 32 -14.62 5.79 -16.82
N GLY A 33 -15.02 4.72 -17.54
CA GLY A 33 -15.07 3.37 -16.97
C GLY A 33 -13.70 2.81 -16.60
N ALA A 34 -12.67 3.10 -17.41
CA ALA A 34 -11.31 2.69 -17.11
C ALA A 34 -10.72 3.47 -15.93
N LYS A 35 -11.08 4.76 -15.78
CA LYS A 35 -10.73 5.54 -14.59
C LYS A 35 -11.33 4.94 -13.33
N ALA A 36 -12.61 4.58 -13.35
CA ALA A 36 -13.28 3.95 -12.21
C ALA A 36 -12.58 2.65 -11.81
N ALA A 37 -12.32 1.76 -12.77
CA ALA A 37 -11.61 0.51 -12.54
C ALA A 37 -10.19 0.73 -11.98
N ALA A 38 -9.46 1.73 -12.48
CA ALA A 38 -8.14 2.08 -11.98
C ALA A 38 -8.19 2.60 -10.53
N VAL A 39 -9.19 3.40 -10.16
CA VAL A 39 -9.38 3.85 -8.77
C VAL A 39 -9.76 2.68 -7.86
N GLU A 40 -10.66 1.80 -8.29
CA GLU A 40 -11.09 0.64 -7.50
C GLU A 40 -9.95 -0.35 -7.26
N ALA A 41 -9.21 -0.72 -8.31
CA ALA A 41 -8.02 -1.56 -8.18
C ALA A 41 -7.03 -0.96 -7.17
N ARG A 42 -6.82 0.36 -7.27
CA ARG A 42 -5.94 1.11 -6.37
C ARG A 42 -6.41 1.12 -4.92
N ALA A 43 -7.72 1.27 -4.71
CA ALA A 43 -8.31 1.20 -3.38
C ALA A 43 -8.11 -0.20 -2.78
N GLY A 44 -8.32 -1.26 -3.57
CA GLY A 44 -8.06 -2.64 -3.15
C GLY A 44 -6.61 -2.90 -2.75
N GLU A 45 -5.65 -2.42 -3.55
CA GLU A 45 -4.22 -2.55 -3.22
C GLU A 45 -3.85 -1.82 -1.92
N ARG A 46 -4.45 -0.66 -1.65
CA ARG A 46 -4.22 0.11 -0.39
C ARG A 46 -4.83 -0.57 0.82
N MET A 47 -6.03 -1.14 0.69
CA MET A 47 -6.65 -1.93 1.74
C MET A 47 -5.76 -3.14 2.08
N ASN A 48 -5.33 -3.89 1.06
CA ASN A 48 -4.42 -5.03 1.25
C ASN A 48 -3.08 -4.62 1.90
N TYR A 49 -2.49 -3.50 1.48
CA TYR A 49 -1.28 -2.96 2.13
C TYR A 49 -1.50 -2.67 3.61
N THR A 50 -2.66 -2.13 3.97
CA THR A 50 -3.00 -1.78 5.36
C THR A 50 -3.12 -3.05 6.20
N ASP A 51 -3.84 -4.05 5.70
CA ASP A 51 -3.98 -5.35 6.37
C ASP A 51 -2.63 -6.05 6.52
N ARG A 52 -1.80 -6.05 5.46
CA ARG A 52 -0.45 -6.63 5.51
C ARG A 52 0.48 -5.89 6.46
N LEU A 53 0.36 -4.56 6.54
CA LEU A 53 1.13 -3.76 7.48
C LEU A 53 0.68 -4.02 8.92
N GLU A 54 -0.63 -4.12 9.16
CA GLU A 54 -1.19 -4.49 10.47
C GLU A 54 -0.70 -5.87 10.89
N VAL A 55 -0.79 -6.88 10.02
CA VAL A 55 -0.28 -8.23 10.31
C VAL A 55 1.23 -8.21 10.57
N ALA A 56 2.01 -7.55 9.69
CA ALA A 56 3.46 -7.44 9.83
C ALA A 56 3.87 -6.66 11.09
N THR A 57 3.00 -5.82 11.64
CA THR A 57 3.25 -5.05 12.86
C THR A 57 2.57 -5.61 14.11
N SER A 58 1.64 -6.56 13.96
CA SER A 58 0.94 -7.21 15.05
C SER A 58 1.93 -8.07 15.84
N GLY A 59 2.19 -7.70 17.10
CA GLY A 59 3.22 -8.32 17.93
C GLY A 59 4.53 -7.54 18.02
N CYS A 60 4.70 -6.46 17.25
CA CYS A 60 5.72 -5.46 17.52
C CYS A 60 5.35 -4.73 18.82
N LYS A 61 6.10 -4.94 19.90
CA LYS A 61 6.01 -4.04 21.06
C LYS A 61 6.65 -2.72 20.65
N GLU A 62 5.91 -1.62 20.78
CA GLU A 62 6.49 -0.27 20.73
C GLU A 62 7.63 -0.22 21.75
N VAL A 63 8.86 -0.04 21.28
CA VAL A 63 9.98 0.28 22.16
C VAL A 63 9.77 1.74 22.54
N LYS A 64 9.20 1.93 23.73
CA LYS A 64 8.98 3.23 24.35
C LYS A 64 10.30 3.96 24.61
#